data_AF-A0A7S1MF19-F1
#
_entry.id   AF-A0A7S1MF19-F1
#
_cell.length_a   1.000
_cell.length_b   1.000
_cell.length_c   1.000
_cell.angle_alpha   90.00
_cell.angle_beta   90.00
_cell.angle_gamma   90.00
#
_symmetry.space_group_name_H-M   'P 1'
#
loop_
_entity.id
_entity.type
_entity.pdbx_description
1 polymer ?
#
loop_
_entity_poly.entity_id
_entity_poly.type
_entity_poly.pdbx_seq_one_letter_code
_entity_poly.pdbx_strand_id
1 'polypeptide(L)'
;QTVGAGAGAVRKRGNGLYSVLFRGDAWARIGKGEGELEEAFSRRWGLPYAFSLVDAVDAVEEYVVPWDALEELAESVGFKVVADAPFPDVLREYSKTSPFYADFFSKDQRVAELTAEEESLFGFYSCFVLERV
;
A
#
# COMPACT_ATOMS: atom_id res chain seq x y z
N GLN A 1 -2.63 19.26 -24.46
CA GLN A 1 -3.23 19.00 -25.79
C GLN A 1 -3.97 17.68 -25.72
N THR A 2 -5.22 17.67 -26.15
CA THR A 2 -6.13 16.53 -26.05
C THR A 2 -6.20 15.82 -27.39
N VAL A 3 -5.96 14.51 -27.42
CA VAL A 3 -6.15 13.65 -28.60
C VAL A 3 -6.97 12.44 -28.19
N GLY A 4 -8.08 12.20 -28.92
CA GLY A 4 -8.49 10.88 -29.39
C GLY A 4 -9.18 9.91 -28.42
N ALA A 5 -10.34 9.42 -28.85
CA ALA A 5 -11.16 8.40 -28.19
C ALA A 5 -10.39 7.08 -27.89
N GLY A 6 -10.72 6.46 -26.75
CA GLY A 6 -10.34 5.08 -26.41
C GLY A 6 -9.22 4.88 -25.38
N ALA A 7 -8.74 5.92 -24.70
CA ALA A 7 -7.71 5.76 -23.68
C ALA A 7 -8.35 5.33 -22.34
N GLY A 8 -8.18 4.05 -21.96
CA GLY A 8 -8.49 3.59 -20.60
C GLY A 8 -7.88 4.53 -19.56
N ALA A 9 -8.56 4.73 -18.44
CA ALA A 9 -8.09 5.67 -17.41
C ALA A 9 -6.69 5.24 -16.93
N VAL A 10 -5.67 6.01 -17.30
CA VAL A 10 -4.31 5.84 -16.79
C VAL A 10 -4.11 6.86 -15.68
N ARG A 11 -3.78 6.38 -14.48
CA ARG A 11 -3.44 7.22 -13.33
C ARG A 11 -2.07 6.79 -12.82
N LYS A 12 -1.17 7.74 -12.59
CA LYS A 12 0.18 7.48 -12.07
C LYS A 12 0.40 8.27 -10.79
N ARG A 13 1.00 7.62 -9.79
CA ARG A 13 1.49 8.24 -8.55
C ARG A 13 2.93 7.78 -8.33
N GLY A 14 3.80 8.62 -7.77
CA GLY A 14 5.21 8.27 -7.58
C GLY A 14 6.09 9.45 -7.24
N ASN A 15 7.36 9.16 -6.93
CA ASN A 15 8.44 10.11 -6.72
C ASN A 15 9.74 9.57 -7.34
N GLY A 16 10.91 10.06 -6.93
CA GLY A 16 12.20 9.58 -7.44
C GLY A 16 12.51 8.11 -7.12
N LEU A 17 11.85 7.52 -6.12
CA LEU A 17 12.13 6.17 -5.60
C LEU A 17 11.15 5.13 -6.13
N TYR A 18 9.89 5.49 -6.36
CA TYR A 18 8.87 4.52 -6.76
C TYR A 18 7.88 5.09 -7.78
N SER A 19 7.18 4.19 -8.47
CA SER A 19 6.00 4.55 -9.25
C SER A 19 4.90 3.50 -9.15
N VAL A 20 3.67 3.96 -9.01
CA VAL A 20 2.44 3.17 -9.07
C VAL A 20 1.65 3.62 -10.29
N LEU A 21 1.30 2.67 -11.15
CA LEU A 21 0.55 2.92 -12.38
C LEU A 21 -0.74 2.10 -12.39
N PHE A 22 -1.86 2.80 -12.33
CA PHE A 22 -3.20 2.25 -12.49
C PHE A 22 -3.61 2.36 -13.96
N ARG A 23 -3.91 1.24 -14.61
CA ARG A 23 -4.31 1.21 -16.02
C ARG A 23 -5.30 0.08 -16.30
N GLY A 24 -6.03 0.23 -17.40
CA GLY A 24 -6.94 -0.80 -17.91
C GLY A 24 -8.40 -0.62 -17.49
N ASP A 25 -9.23 -1.56 -17.95
CA ASP A 25 -10.69 -1.44 -17.87
C ASP A 25 -11.22 -1.43 -16.44
N ALA A 26 -10.53 -2.08 -15.51
CA ALA A 26 -10.89 -2.10 -14.09
C ALA A 26 -11.00 -0.66 -13.53
N TRP A 27 -10.03 0.19 -13.87
CA TRP A 27 -9.95 1.59 -13.45
C TRP A 27 -10.79 2.53 -14.30
N ALA A 28 -11.05 2.18 -15.56
CA ALA A 28 -11.94 2.96 -16.42
C ALA A 28 -13.41 2.92 -15.94
N ARG A 29 -13.78 1.85 -15.23
CA ARG A 29 -15.14 1.66 -14.66
C ARG A 29 -15.33 2.30 -13.30
N ILE A 30 -14.25 2.72 -12.64
CA ILE A 30 -14.33 3.46 -11.38
C ILE A 30 -14.46 4.93 -11.74
N GLY A 31 -15.46 5.59 -11.17
CA GLY A 31 -15.68 6.99 -11.42
C GLY A 31 -14.52 7.87 -10.90
N LYS A 32 -14.66 9.17 -11.11
CA LYS A 32 -13.60 10.13 -10.76
C LYS A 32 -13.89 10.84 -9.43
N GLY A 33 -15.05 10.58 -8.82
CA GLY A 33 -15.37 11.11 -7.50
C GLY A 33 -14.48 10.49 -6.42
N GLU A 34 -14.17 11.28 -5.39
CA GLU A 34 -13.39 10.83 -4.24
C GLU A 34 -14.06 9.64 -3.52
N GLY A 35 -15.39 9.73 -3.29
CA GLY A 35 -16.14 8.64 -2.65
C GLY A 35 -16.20 7.35 -3.47
N GLU A 36 -16.26 7.44 -4.82
CA GLU A 36 -16.25 6.24 -5.68
C GLU A 36 -14.89 5.54 -5.68
N LEU A 37 -13.80 6.31 -5.52
CA LEU A 37 -12.46 5.75 -5.39
C LEU A 37 -12.29 5.11 -4.01
N GLU A 38 -12.70 5.80 -2.96
CA GLU A 38 -12.65 5.27 -1.59
C GLU A 38 -13.40 3.94 -1.48
N GLU A 39 -14.63 3.86 -2.00
CA GLU A 39 -15.41 2.62 -2.06
C GLU A 39 -14.68 1.53 -2.86
N ALA A 40 -14.09 1.87 -4.00
CA ALA A 40 -13.34 0.90 -4.79
C ALA A 40 -12.10 0.38 -4.03
N PHE A 41 -11.37 1.26 -3.35
CA PHE A 41 -10.20 0.88 -2.55
C PHE A 41 -10.55 0.08 -1.30
N SER A 42 -11.74 0.26 -0.71
CA SER A 42 -12.13 -0.46 0.51
C SER A 42 -12.87 -1.78 0.25
N ARG A 43 -13.60 -1.89 -0.87
CA ARG A 43 -14.54 -3.01 -1.09
C ARG A 43 -14.22 -3.90 -2.29
N ARG A 44 -13.47 -3.40 -3.30
CA ARG A 44 -13.39 -4.07 -4.60
C ARG A 44 -12.09 -4.84 -4.79
N TRP A 45 -12.23 -6.16 -4.94
CA TRP A 45 -11.13 -7.05 -5.31
C TRP A 45 -10.74 -6.93 -6.79
N GLY A 46 -9.51 -7.36 -7.11
CA GLY A 46 -9.06 -7.53 -8.49
C GLY A 46 -8.79 -6.23 -9.22
N LEU A 47 -8.40 -5.17 -8.50
CA LEU A 47 -7.95 -3.91 -9.09
C LEU A 47 -6.42 -3.93 -9.25
N PRO A 48 -5.90 -4.13 -10.48
CA PRO A 48 -4.46 -4.28 -10.70
C PRO A 48 -3.74 -2.93 -10.74
N TYR A 49 -2.52 -2.85 -10.27
CA TYR A 49 -1.61 -1.73 -10.50
C TYR A 49 -0.22 -2.24 -10.83
N ALA A 50 0.54 -1.49 -11.62
CA ALA A 50 1.96 -1.79 -11.81
C ALA A 50 2.79 -0.98 -10.82
N PHE A 51 3.64 -1.67 -10.05
CA PHE A 51 4.55 -1.09 -9.08
C PHE A 51 5.99 -1.19 -9.57
N SER A 52 6.72 -0.09 -9.46
CA SER A 52 8.17 -0.04 -9.66
C SER A 52 8.81 0.59 -8.43
N LEU A 53 9.93 0.03 -8.00
CA LEU A 53 10.79 0.54 -6.94
C LEU A 53 12.23 0.53 -7.49
N VAL A 54 12.88 1.69 -7.48
CA VAL A 54 14.24 1.86 -7.98
C VAL A 54 15.16 0.81 -7.36
N ASP A 55 15.97 0.17 -8.21
CA ASP A 55 16.95 -0.86 -7.86
C ASP A 55 16.41 -2.14 -7.19
N ALA A 56 15.09 -2.34 -7.14
CA ALA A 56 14.48 -3.51 -6.50
C ALA A 56 13.40 -4.20 -7.34
N VAL A 57 12.46 -3.43 -7.89
CA VAL A 57 11.26 -3.96 -8.56
C VAL A 57 10.99 -3.17 -9.84
N ASP A 58 10.83 -3.85 -10.98
CA ASP A 58 10.50 -3.20 -12.24
C ASP A 58 9.12 -3.64 -12.74
N ALA A 59 8.15 -2.72 -12.62
CA ALA A 59 6.82 -2.80 -13.21
C ALA A 59 6.07 -4.12 -12.93
N VAL A 60 6.13 -4.59 -11.69
CA VAL A 60 5.42 -5.79 -11.24
C VAL A 60 3.93 -5.47 -11.11
N GLU A 61 3.09 -6.36 -11.62
CA GLU A 61 1.65 -6.26 -11.45
C GLU A 61 1.25 -6.76 -10.06
N GLU A 62 0.65 -5.88 -9.28
CA GLU A 62 0.11 -6.13 -7.94
C GLU A 62 -1.38 -5.77 -7.93
N TYR A 63 -2.07 -6.11 -6.83
CA TYR A 63 -3.51 -5.90 -6.70
C TYR A 63 -3.81 -5.12 -5.43
N VAL A 64 -4.73 -4.16 -5.52
CA VAL A 64 -5.25 -3.47 -4.34
C VAL A 64 -5.86 -4.50 -3.39
N VAL A 65 -5.53 -4.36 -2.11
CA VAL A 65 -6.15 -5.12 -1.03
C VAL A 65 -7.31 -4.28 -0.48
N PRO A 66 -8.58 -4.64 -0.77
CA PRO A 66 -9.73 -3.94 -0.23
C PRO A 66 -9.92 -4.28 1.25
N TRP A 67 -9.56 -3.35 2.13
CA TRP A 67 -9.43 -3.63 3.56
C TRP A 67 -10.73 -4.12 4.21
N ASP A 68 -11.84 -3.39 4.04
CA ASP A 68 -13.14 -3.81 4.57
C ASP A 68 -13.54 -5.20 4.09
N ALA A 69 -13.32 -5.48 2.79
CA ALA A 69 -13.68 -6.78 2.23
C ALA A 69 -12.72 -7.90 2.68
N LEU A 70 -11.47 -7.57 3.01
CA LEU A 70 -10.50 -8.50 3.62
C LEU A 70 -10.95 -8.86 5.04
N GLU A 71 -11.37 -7.87 5.83
CA GLU A 71 -11.88 -8.09 7.19
C GLU A 71 -13.12 -8.99 7.17
N GLU A 72 -14.11 -8.68 6.33
CA GLU A 72 -15.31 -9.51 6.16
C GLU A 72 -14.96 -10.95 5.73
N LEU A 73 -13.98 -11.10 4.83
CA LEU A 73 -13.50 -12.41 4.41
C LEU A 73 -12.85 -13.17 5.58
N ALA A 74 -11.96 -12.52 6.35
CA ALA A 74 -11.30 -13.11 7.50
C ALA A 74 -12.32 -13.58 8.55
N GLU A 75 -13.32 -12.74 8.84
CA GLU A 75 -14.43 -13.07 9.75
C GLU A 75 -15.21 -14.29 9.29
N SER A 76 -15.51 -14.38 7.99
CA SER A 76 -16.25 -15.51 7.42
C SER A 76 -15.53 -16.86 7.59
N VAL A 77 -14.21 -16.84 7.80
CA VAL A 77 -13.38 -18.04 8.02
C VAL A 77 -12.89 -18.19 9.47
N GLY A 78 -13.46 -17.45 10.41
CA GLY A 78 -13.20 -17.59 11.85
C GLY A 78 -11.96 -16.86 12.34
N PHE A 79 -11.57 -15.77 11.70
CA PHE A 79 -10.51 -14.87 12.15
C PHE A 79 -11.04 -13.45 12.31
N LYS A 80 -10.37 -12.62 13.10
CA LYS A 80 -10.62 -11.19 13.20
C LYS A 80 -9.31 -10.42 13.12
N VAL A 81 -9.33 -9.25 12.50
CA VAL A 81 -8.21 -8.30 12.60
C VAL A 81 -8.25 -7.68 13.99
N VAL A 82 -7.16 -7.81 14.75
CA VAL A 82 -7.07 -7.28 16.13
C VAL A 82 -6.15 -6.07 16.25
N ALA A 83 -5.31 -5.86 15.25
CA ALA A 83 -4.43 -4.72 15.15
C ALA A 83 -4.00 -4.55 13.69
N ASP A 84 -3.95 -3.31 13.24
CA ASP A 84 -3.31 -2.90 12.01
C ASP A 84 -2.67 -1.52 12.21
N ALA A 85 -1.58 -1.27 11.49
CA ALA A 85 -0.94 0.04 11.46
C ALA A 85 -0.01 0.16 10.24
N PRO A 86 0.14 1.38 9.69
CA PRO A 86 1.15 1.67 8.68
C PRO A 86 2.57 1.37 9.20
N PHE A 87 3.46 0.93 8.31
CA PHE A 87 4.84 0.61 8.65
C PHE A 87 5.59 1.72 9.40
N PRO A 88 5.48 3.02 9.03
CA PRO A 88 6.13 4.09 9.80
C PRO A 88 5.71 4.12 11.27
N ASP A 89 4.43 3.89 11.55
CA ASP A 89 3.90 3.89 12.92
C ASP A 89 4.38 2.65 13.68
N VAL A 90 4.38 1.49 13.03
CA VAL A 90 4.90 0.24 13.61
C VAL A 90 6.38 0.39 13.96
N LEU A 91 7.20 0.94 13.06
CA LEU A 91 8.63 1.16 13.30
C LEU A 91 8.86 2.14 14.44
N ARG A 92 8.07 3.22 14.51
CA ARG A 92 8.15 4.20 15.60
C ARG A 92 7.83 3.59 16.95
N GLU A 93 6.84 2.70 17.05
CA GLU A 93 6.54 2.03 18.32
C GLU A 93 7.54 0.91 18.64
N TYR A 94 7.88 0.08 17.65
CA TYR A 94 8.83 -1.03 17.80
C TYR A 94 10.22 -0.55 18.25
N SER A 95 10.69 0.58 17.72
CA SER A 95 11.99 1.15 18.07
C SER A 95 12.11 1.58 19.54
N LYS A 96 10.99 1.92 20.20
CA LYS A 96 10.97 2.35 21.60
C LYS A 96 11.16 1.18 22.57
N THR A 97 10.64 0.01 22.22
CA THR A 97 10.51 -1.11 23.18
C THR A 97 11.33 -2.33 22.80
N SER A 98 11.82 -2.45 21.57
CA SER A 98 12.52 -3.65 21.09
C SER A 98 14.00 -3.65 21.47
N PRO A 99 14.47 -4.63 22.26
CA PRO A 99 15.90 -4.83 22.50
C PRO A 99 16.65 -5.14 21.21
N PHE A 100 16.02 -5.88 20.28
CA PHE A 100 16.62 -6.17 18.98
C PHE A 100 16.88 -4.88 18.17
N TYR A 101 15.92 -3.95 18.20
CA TYR A 101 16.10 -2.66 17.56
C TYR A 101 17.26 -1.90 18.19
N ALA A 102 17.30 -1.80 19.52
CA ALA A 102 18.38 -1.10 20.23
C ALA A 102 19.75 -1.75 20.00
N ASP A 103 19.84 -3.07 20.05
CA ASP A 103 21.12 -3.78 20.05
C ASP A 103 21.72 -3.98 18.66
N PHE A 104 20.88 -4.04 17.62
CA PHE A 104 21.31 -4.36 16.26
C PHE A 104 20.89 -3.29 15.26
N PHE A 105 19.60 -2.99 15.16
CA PHE A 105 19.08 -2.16 14.09
C PHE A 105 19.54 -0.70 14.20
N SER A 106 19.50 -0.12 15.41
CA SER A 106 19.88 1.27 15.65
C SER A 106 21.37 1.57 15.42
N LYS A 107 22.21 0.55 15.34
CA LYS A 107 23.66 0.68 15.15
C LYS A 107 24.07 0.58 13.68
N ASP A 108 23.14 0.23 12.79
CA ASP A 108 23.41 0.21 11.35
C ASP A 108 23.45 1.65 10.83
N GLN A 109 24.57 2.04 10.20
CA GLN A 109 24.76 3.39 9.66
C GLN A 109 23.79 3.73 8.53
N ARG A 110 23.10 2.73 7.97
CA ARG A 110 22.05 2.90 6.97
C ARG A 110 20.69 3.25 7.59
N VAL A 111 20.55 3.11 8.90
CA VAL A 111 19.35 3.50 9.66
C VAL A 111 19.47 4.98 9.97
N ALA A 112 19.30 5.79 8.94
CA ALA A 112 19.09 7.22 9.05
C ALA A 112 17.58 7.53 9.17
N GLU A 113 17.24 8.76 9.55
CA GLU A 113 15.85 9.22 9.43
C GLU A 113 15.41 9.14 7.96
N LEU A 114 14.21 8.64 7.72
CA LEU A 114 13.65 8.54 6.38
C LEU A 114 13.45 9.95 5.80
N THR A 115 13.83 10.12 4.54
CA THR A 115 13.44 11.31 3.77
C THR A 115 11.94 11.30 3.51
N ALA A 116 11.36 12.47 3.20
CA ALA A 116 9.93 12.56 2.86
C ALA A 116 9.53 11.66 1.67
N GLU A 117 10.46 11.39 0.73
CA GLU A 117 10.21 10.47 -0.38
C GLU A 117 10.14 9.01 0.08
N GLU A 118 11.01 8.61 1.01
CA GLU A 118 11.03 7.27 1.61
C GLU A 118 9.84 7.07 2.55
N GLU A 119 9.47 8.07 3.35
CA GLU A 119 8.26 8.02 4.19
C GLU A 119 7.01 7.81 3.34
N SER A 120 6.90 8.51 2.20
CA SER A 120 5.78 8.32 1.27
C SER A 120 5.73 6.91 0.68
N LEU A 121 6.87 6.26 0.46
CA LEU A 121 6.95 4.89 -0.01
C LEU A 121 6.56 3.90 1.10
N PHE A 122 7.13 4.08 2.29
CA PHE A 122 6.85 3.24 3.46
C PHE A 122 5.38 3.29 3.85
N GLY A 123 4.71 4.42 3.65
CA GLY A 123 3.28 4.60 3.91
C GLY A 123 2.34 3.75 3.04
N PHE A 124 2.82 3.04 2.01
CA PHE A 124 2.00 2.06 1.29
C PHE A 124 1.87 0.73 2.00
N TYR A 125 2.77 0.42 2.92
CA TYR A 125 2.80 -0.85 3.61
C TYR A 125 2.15 -0.72 4.99
N SER A 126 1.33 -1.70 5.33
CA SER A 126 0.71 -1.85 6.65
C SER A 126 1.01 -3.23 7.21
N CYS A 127 1.27 -3.29 8.52
CA CYS A 127 1.27 -4.54 9.26
C CYS A 127 -0.13 -4.78 9.82
N PHE A 128 -0.54 -6.04 9.90
CA PHE A 128 -1.78 -6.41 10.60
C PHE A 128 -1.64 -7.77 11.27
N VAL A 129 -2.50 -8.01 12.26
CA VAL A 129 -2.54 -9.24 13.04
C VAL A 129 -3.94 -9.82 12.99
N LEU A 130 -4.01 -11.11 12.63
CA LEU A 130 -5.23 -11.91 12.70
C LEU A 130 -5.22 -12.78 13.95
N GLU A 131 -6.31 -12.76 14.69
CA GLU A 131 -6.57 -13.68 15.80
C GLU A 131 -7.69 -14.64 15.42
N ARG A 132 -7.51 -15.94 15.70
CA ARG A 132 -8.56 -16.95 15.50
C ARG A 132 -9.66 -16.80 16.55
N VAL A 133 -10.91 -16.83 16.10
CA VAL A 133 -12.12 -16.79 16.94
C VAL A 133 -12.52 -18.19 17.40
#